data_AF-A0A6V8PBS5-F1
#
_entry.id   AF-A0A6V8PBS5-F1
#
_cell.length_a   1.000
_cell.length_b   1.000
_cell.length_c   1.000
_cell.angle_alpha   90.00
_cell.angle_beta   90.00
_cell.angle_gamma   90.00
#
_symmetry.space_group_name_H-M   'P 1'
#
loop_
_entity.id
_entity.type
_entity.pdbx_description
1 polymer ?
#
loop_
_entity_poly.entity_id
_entity_poly.type
_entity_poly.pdbx_seq_one_letter_code
_entity_poly.pdbx_strand_id
1 'polypeptide(L)'
;EVLREIDEGGVERILCLGDIVGYNANPNECIELVRERDVACIMGNHDAGASSLESLDYFNYAARSALIWTNPQLTERNRRFLAGLPEQKMIDSGFLVVHGSPLDRDTYLLSHYEAVSQIPYLEEKGVRICFFGHSHRPVLHSYDTEVVGQGLERHQLKTDTYYLINP
;
A
#
# COMPACT_ATOMS: atom_id res chain seq x y z
N GLU A 1 -16.74 4.95 6.34
CA GLU A 1 -17.28 3.59 6.21
C GLU A 1 -16.25 2.56 6.66
N VAL A 2 -15.06 2.49 6.03
CA VAL A 2 -13.95 1.58 6.42
C VAL A 2 -13.54 1.65 7.90
N LEU A 3 -13.19 2.83 8.44
CA LEU A 3 -12.75 2.93 9.84
C LEU A 3 -13.84 2.48 10.83
N ARG A 4 -15.12 2.70 10.49
CA ARG A 4 -16.24 2.24 11.31
C ARG A 4 -16.32 0.70 11.28
N GLU A 5 -16.16 0.09 10.11
CA GLU A 5 -16.13 -1.38 9.98
C GLU A 5 -14.95 -1.99 10.73
N ILE A 6 -13.79 -1.33 10.73
CA ILE A 6 -12.63 -1.73 11.54
C ILE A 6 -12.98 -1.69 13.04
N ASP A 7 -13.62 -0.61 13.50
CA ASP A 7 -14.03 -0.44 14.91
C ASP A 7 -15.07 -1.49 15.33
N GLU A 8 -16.04 -1.78 14.46
CA GLU A 8 -17.10 -2.78 14.69
C GLU A 8 -16.58 -4.23 14.58
N GLY A 9 -15.53 -4.45 13.79
CA GLY A 9 -14.99 -5.77 13.46
C GLY A 9 -14.00 -6.33 14.49
N GLY A 10 -13.64 -5.57 15.53
CA GLY A 10 -12.69 -6.03 16.55
C GLY A 10 -11.26 -6.22 16.03
N VAL A 11 -10.86 -5.43 15.04
CA VAL A 11 -9.54 -5.52 14.40
C VAL A 11 -8.43 -5.13 15.40
N GLU A 12 -7.44 -5.99 15.57
CA GLU A 12 -6.34 -5.76 16.52
C GLU A 12 -5.26 -4.83 15.96
N ARG A 13 -5.03 -4.86 14.64
CA ARG A 13 -4.00 -4.05 13.96
C ARG A 13 -4.44 -3.63 12.57
N ILE A 14 -4.04 -2.42 12.20
CA ILE A 14 -4.36 -1.79 10.93
C ILE A 14 -3.07 -1.55 10.16
N LEU A 15 -3.06 -1.95 8.89
CA LEU A 15 -1.98 -1.70 7.95
C LEU A 15 -2.50 -0.80 6.84
N CYS A 16 -1.70 0.16 6.39
CA CYS A 16 -2.01 0.99 5.24
C CYS A 16 -0.86 0.92 4.25
N LEU A 17 -1.18 0.56 3.01
CA LEU A 17 -0.22 0.29 1.95
C LEU A 17 0.25 1.56 1.23
N GLY A 18 0.11 2.73 1.86
CA GLY A 18 0.40 4.03 1.25
C GLY A 18 -0.79 4.64 0.53
N ASP A 19 -0.52 5.74 -0.17
CA ASP A 19 -1.49 6.63 -0.82
C ASP A 19 -2.58 7.11 0.16
N ILE A 20 -2.12 7.57 1.33
CA ILE A 20 -2.98 8.18 2.37
C ILE A 20 -3.63 9.45 1.81
N VAL A 21 -2.91 10.17 0.95
CA VAL A 21 -3.35 11.39 0.27
C VAL A 21 -3.13 11.31 -1.23
N GLY A 22 -3.63 12.29 -1.98
CA GLY A 22 -3.34 12.40 -3.41
C GLY A 22 -4.46 13.02 -4.21
N TYR A 23 -5.67 12.46 -4.12
CA TYR A 23 -6.83 12.85 -4.95
C TYR A 23 -7.87 13.73 -4.23
N ASN A 24 -8.13 13.49 -2.95
CA ASN A 24 -9.30 14.04 -2.23
C ASN A 24 -8.96 15.22 -1.31
N ALA A 25 -10.01 15.93 -0.88
CA ALA A 25 -9.91 17.27 -0.30
C ALA A 25 -9.47 17.37 1.18
N ASN A 26 -9.33 16.27 1.91
CA ASN A 26 -9.05 16.29 3.36
C ASN A 26 -7.71 15.64 3.71
N PRO A 27 -6.57 16.08 3.13
CA PRO A 27 -5.31 15.37 3.28
C PRO A 27 -4.76 15.40 4.70
N ASN A 28 -4.93 16.51 5.44
CA ASN A 28 -4.44 16.58 6.81
C ASN A 28 -5.26 15.69 7.73
N GLU A 29 -6.58 15.69 7.60
CA GLU A 29 -7.50 14.89 8.40
C GLU A 29 -7.25 13.39 8.17
N CYS A 30 -7.01 12.95 6.94
CA CYS A 30 -6.60 11.58 6.65
C CYS A 30 -5.31 11.21 7.38
N ILE A 31 -4.29 12.07 7.32
CA ILE A 31 -3.01 11.82 7.99
C ILE A 31 -3.16 11.79 9.50
N GLU A 32 -3.95 12.69 10.09
CA GLU A 32 -4.20 12.70 11.53
C GLU A 32 -4.93 11.43 11.97
N LEU A 33 -5.96 10.98 11.24
CA LEU A 33 -6.69 9.74 11.56
C LEU A 33 -5.77 8.52 11.56
N VAL A 34 -4.87 8.44 10.59
CA VAL A 34 -3.86 7.36 10.51
C VAL A 34 -2.92 7.40 11.73
N ARG A 35 -2.47 8.60 12.11
CA ARG A 35 -1.56 8.81 13.25
C ARG A 35 -2.23 8.51 14.59
N GLU A 36 -3.44 9.02 14.80
CA GLU A 36 -4.20 8.85 16.04
C GLU A 36 -4.54 7.39 16.32
N ARG A 37 -4.69 6.58 15.27
CA ARG A 37 -4.99 5.14 15.34
C ARG A 37 -3.75 4.24 15.34
N ASP A 38 -2.56 4.82 15.37
CA ASP A 38 -1.28 4.08 15.28
C ASP A 38 -1.25 3.08 14.11
N VAL A 39 -1.78 3.49 12.96
CA VAL A 39 -1.80 2.64 11.76
C VAL A 39 -0.36 2.44 11.27
N ALA A 40 0.03 1.19 11.05
CA ALA A 40 1.32 0.89 10.47
C ALA A 40 1.26 1.15 8.94
N CYS A 41 1.87 2.26 8.54
CA CYS A 41 1.90 2.71 7.15
C CYS A 41 3.25 2.50 6.49
N ILE A 42 3.19 2.37 5.18
CA ILE A 42 4.30 2.57 4.25
C ILE A 42 3.98 3.74 3.31
N MET A 43 4.98 4.22 2.58
CA MET A 43 4.84 5.31 1.63
C MET A 43 4.24 4.81 0.31
N GLY A 44 3.19 5.48 -0.16
CA GLY A 44 2.74 5.36 -1.55
C GLY A 44 3.34 6.43 -2.45
N ASN A 45 3.20 6.28 -3.76
CA ASN A 45 3.75 7.24 -4.71
C ASN A 45 3.05 8.61 -4.57
N HIS A 46 1.74 8.64 -4.29
CA HIS A 46 1.04 9.90 -4.03
C HIS A 46 1.49 10.55 -2.72
N ASP A 47 1.85 9.78 -1.70
CA ASP A 47 2.39 10.34 -0.44
C ASP A 47 3.76 11.01 -0.68
N ALA A 48 4.62 10.37 -1.47
CA ALA A 48 5.92 10.91 -1.87
C ALA A 48 5.76 12.21 -2.68
N GLY A 49 4.87 12.22 -3.66
CA GLY A 49 4.56 13.41 -4.46
C GLY A 49 3.92 14.54 -3.64
N ALA A 50 2.99 14.22 -2.75
CA ALA A 50 2.31 15.21 -1.91
C ALA A 50 3.28 15.86 -0.90
N SER A 51 4.22 15.08 -0.38
CA SER A 51 5.23 15.54 0.57
C SER A 51 6.41 16.29 -0.05
N SER A 52 6.45 16.44 -1.39
CA SER A 52 7.55 17.05 -2.15
C SER A 52 8.86 16.26 -2.12
N LEU A 53 8.83 14.96 -1.82
CA LEU A 53 10.01 14.12 -1.94
C LEU A 53 10.38 13.86 -3.41
N GLU A 54 9.38 13.90 -4.29
CA GLU A 54 9.55 13.53 -5.69
C GLU A 54 8.90 14.53 -6.64
N SER A 55 9.39 14.53 -7.89
CA SER A 55 8.82 15.36 -8.94
C SER A 55 7.43 14.86 -9.34
N LEU A 56 6.52 15.81 -9.59
CA LEU A 56 5.18 15.51 -10.08
C LEU A 56 5.13 15.23 -11.60
N ASP A 57 6.28 15.28 -12.30
CA ASP A 57 6.33 15.16 -13.76
C ASP A 57 6.05 13.76 -14.30
N TYR A 58 6.25 12.72 -13.47
CA TYR A 58 6.00 11.32 -13.84
C TYR A 58 4.53 10.89 -13.61
N PHE A 59 3.73 11.73 -12.95
CA PHE A 59 2.33 11.45 -12.69
C PHE A 59 1.47 11.71 -13.92
N ASN A 60 0.43 10.90 -14.09
CA ASN A 60 -0.61 11.21 -15.07
C ASN A 60 -1.28 12.56 -14.77
N TYR A 61 -1.95 13.15 -15.77
CA TYR A 61 -2.51 14.50 -15.65
C TYR A 61 -3.46 14.69 -14.45
N ALA A 62 -4.31 13.70 -14.18
CA ALA A 62 -5.27 13.78 -13.07
C ALA A 62 -4.57 13.73 -11.71
N ALA A 63 -3.68 12.75 -11.52
CA ALA A 63 -2.88 12.59 -10.32
C ALA A 63 -2.01 13.82 -10.06
N ARG A 64 -1.32 14.31 -11.08
CA ARG A 64 -0.48 15.52 -11.01
C ARG A 64 -1.31 16.74 -10.57
N SER A 65 -2.47 16.94 -11.19
CA SER A 65 -3.34 18.07 -10.87
C SER A 65 -3.81 18.03 -9.41
N ALA A 66 -4.16 16.85 -8.92
CA ALA A 66 -4.57 16.67 -7.54
C ALA A 66 -3.41 16.86 -6.54
N LEU A 67 -2.20 16.42 -6.88
CA LEU A 67 -1.00 16.64 -6.07
C LEU A 67 -0.55 18.10 -6.04
N ILE A 68 -0.66 18.83 -7.16
CA ILE A 68 -0.43 20.28 -7.20
C ILE A 68 -1.34 21.02 -6.21
N TRP A 69 -2.60 20.57 -6.08
CA TRP A 69 -3.52 21.11 -5.10
C TRP A 69 -3.23 20.65 -3.67
N THR A 70 -2.97 19.34 -3.49
CA THR A 70 -2.79 18.69 -2.17
C THR A 70 -1.55 19.19 -1.45
N ASN A 71 -0.44 19.32 -2.18
CA ASN A 71 0.86 19.68 -1.63
C ASN A 71 0.81 20.96 -0.77
N PRO A 72 0.31 22.12 -1.24
CA PRO A 72 0.23 23.32 -0.41
C PRO A 72 -0.78 23.24 0.74
N GLN A 73 -1.70 22.25 0.77
CA GLN A 73 -2.63 22.09 1.89
C GLN A 73 -1.96 21.44 3.11
N LEU A 74 -0.90 20.66 2.91
CA LEU A 74 -0.28 19.90 3.99
C LEU A 74 0.35 20.83 5.03
N THR A 75 0.02 20.60 6.30
CA THR A 75 0.78 21.18 7.40
C THR A 75 2.21 20.63 7.38
N GLU A 76 3.17 21.42 7.88
CA GLU A 76 4.57 20.99 7.96
C GLU A 76 4.76 19.72 8.81
N ARG A 77 3.89 19.52 9.81
CA ARG A 77 3.89 18.30 10.63
C ARG A 77 3.49 17.07 9.81
N ASN A 78 2.50 17.21 8.94
CA ASN A 78 1.96 16.11 8.15
C ASN A 78 2.80 15.82 6.91
N ARG A 79 3.38 16.85 6.30
CA ARG A 79 4.42 16.69 5.29
C ARG A 79 5.58 15.84 5.81
N ARG A 80 6.12 16.19 6.99
CA ARG A 80 7.23 15.43 7.61
C ARG A 80 6.83 14.01 7.99
N PHE A 81 5.58 13.80 8.39
CA PHE A 81 5.08 12.45 8.65
C PHE A 81 5.09 11.61 7.38
N LEU A 82 4.47 12.09 6.29
CA LEU A 82 4.47 11.39 5.01
C LEU A 82 5.90 11.13 4.52
N ALA A 83 6.75 12.15 4.54
CA ALA A 83 8.14 12.04 4.10
C ALA A 83 9.01 11.08 4.94
N GLY A 84 8.55 10.74 6.15
CA GLY A 84 9.22 9.79 7.04
C GLY A 84 8.67 8.37 6.96
N LEU A 85 7.65 8.11 6.13
CA LEU A 85 7.11 6.76 5.95
C LEU A 85 8.15 5.86 5.27
N PRO A 86 8.27 4.59 5.69
CA PRO A 86 9.16 3.64 5.03
C PRO A 86 8.58 3.21 3.67
N GLU A 87 9.44 2.97 2.69
CA GLU A 87 9.06 2.41 1.37
C GLU A 87 8.46 1.00 1.47
N GLN A 88 8.95 0.21 2.42
CA GLN A 88 8.47 -1.15 2.70
C GLN A 88 8.59 -1.46 4.19
N LYS A 89 7.78 -2.40 4.67
CA LYS A 89 7.80 -2.82 6.07
C LYS A 89 7.60 -4.32 6.23
N MET A 90 8.44 -4.93 7.07
CA MET A 90 8.23 -6.30 7.55
C MET A 90 7.39 -6.23 8.83
N ILE A 91 6.30 -6.99 8.90
CA ILE A 91 5.42 -7.03 10.06
C ILE A 91 5.51 -8.42 10.70
N ASP A 92 5.89 -8.45 11.98
CA ASP A 92 6.09 -9.65 12.82
C ASP A 92 6.93 -10.76 12.18
N SER A 93 7.77 -10.43 11.21
CA SER A 93 8.48 -11.41 10.37
C SER A 93 7.56 -12.38 9.61
N GLY A 94 6.26 -12.11 9.54
CA GLY A 94 5.27 -12.97 8.90
C GLY A 94 4.86 -12.51 7.51
N PHE A 95 4.88 -11.20 7.26
CA PHE A 95 4.46 -10.61 5.99
C PHE A 95 5.25 -9.34 5.64
N LEU A 96 5.56 -9.23 4.35
CA LEU A 96 6.12 -8.03 3.74
C LEU A 96 4.98 -7.13 3.24
N VAL A 97 5.14 -5.83 3.40
CA VAL A 97 4.15 -4.83 3.02
C VAL A 97 4.83 -3.81 2.13
N VAL A 98 4.31 -3.62 0.91
CA VAL A 98 4.81 -2.71 -0.13
C VAL A 98 3.66 -1.98 -0.83
N HIS A 99 3.94 -0.86 -1.49
CA HIS A 99 2.90 -0.10 -2.19
C HIS A 99 2.67 -0.65 -3.60
N GLY A 100 3.71 -0.71 -4.44
CA GLY A 100 3.68 -1.34 -5.77
C GLY A 100 4.29 -2.74 -5.75
N SER A 101 5.41 -2.93 -6.43
CA SER A 101 6.16 -4.19 -6.39
C SER A 101 7.17 -4.21 -5.23
N PRO A 102 7.63 -5.40 -4.78
CA PRO A 102 8.72 -5.49 -3.80
C PRO A 102 10.06 -4.88 -4.23
N LEU A 103 10.27 -4.71 -5.54
CA LEU A 103 11.50 -4.15 -6.10
C LEU A 103 11.40 -2.65 -6.40
N ASP A 104 10.18 -2.16 -6.59
CA ASP A 104 9.90 -0.78 -7.00
C ASP A 104 8.47 -0.38 -6.59
N ARG A 105 8.36 0.70 -5.81
CA ARG A 105 7.13 1.26 -5.25
C ARG A 105 6.12 1.65 -6.33
N ASP A 106 6.58 2.09 -7.50
CA ASP A 106 5.71 2.66 -8.55
C ASP A 106 5.37 1.64 -9.64
N THR A 107 5.86 0.41 -9.52
CA THR A 107 5.56 -0.67 -10.48
C THR A 107 4.19 -1.26 -10.21
N TYR A 108 3.33 -1.25 -11.23
CA TYR A 108 2.05 -1.97 -11.23
C TYR A 108 2.28 -3.47 -11.41
N LEU A 109 1.66 -4.29 -10.56
CA LEU A 109 1.52 -5.73 -10.77
C LEU A 109 0.08 -5.99 -11.26
N LEU A 110 -0.09 -6.22 -12.57
CA LEU A 110 -1.41 -6.32 -13.23
C LEU A 110 -1.76 -7.74 -13.67
N SER A 111 -0.77 -8.62 -13.72
CA SER A 111 -0.90 -10.01 -14.14
C SER A 111 -0.29 -10.96 -13.11
N HIS A 112 -0.74 -12.21 -13.14
CA HIS A 112 -0.16 -13.27 -12.32
C HIS A 112 1.34 -13.43 -12.56
N TYR A 113 1.79 -13.37 -13.82
CA TYR A 113 3.19 -13.47 -14.19
C TYR A 113 4.06 -12.39 -13.53
N GLU A 114 3.59 -11.13 -13.54
CA GLU A 114 4.28 -10.02 -12.87
C GLU A 114 4.33 -10.19 -11.35
N ALA A 115 3.27 -10.73 -10.74
CA ALA A 115 3.24 -11.00 -9.31
C ALA A 115 4.21 -12.14 -8.92
N VAL A 116 4.17 -13.27 -9.63
CA VAL A 116 5.06 -14.42 -9.31
C VAL A 116 6.52 -14.15 -9.61
N SER A 117 6.84 -13.22 -10.52
CA SER A 117 8.23 -12.81 -10.76
C SER A 117 8.88 -12.11 -9.56
N GLN A 118 8.09 -11.69 -8.56
CA GLN A 118 8.57 -11.10 -7.31
C GLN A 118 9.01 -12.14 -6.27
N ILE A 119 8.67 -13.42 -6.46
CA ILE A 119 8.93 -14.49 -5.47
C ILE A 119 10.41 -14.62 -5.09
N PRO A 120 11.39 -14.55 -6.01
CA PRO A 120 12.80 -14.62 -5.64
C PRO A 120 13.20 -13.57 -4.58
N TYR A 121 12.59 -12.39 -4.61
CA TYR A 121 12.79 -11.37 -3.59
C TYR A 121 12.20 -11.79 -2.24
N LEU A 122 10.98 -12.36 -2.24
CA LEU A 122 10.35 -12.87 -1.02
C LEU A 122 11.15 -14.02 -0.41
N GLU A 123 11.73 -14.89 -1.23
CA GLU A 123 12.64 -15.96 -0.82
C GLU A 123 13.89 -15.40 -0.13
N GLU A 124 14.52 -14.38 -0.72
CA GLU A 124 15.68 -13.70 -0.13
C GLU A 124 15.33 -13.08 1.24
N LYS A 125 14.11 -12.53 1.39
CA LYS A 125 13.62 -11.98 2.66
C LYS A 125 13.11 -13.04 3.65
N GLY A 126 13.02 -14.31 3.24
CA GLY A 126 12.53 -15.40 4.08
C GLY A 126 11.04 -15.27 4.44
N VAL A 127 10.24 -14.62 3.58
CA VAL A 127 8.81 -14.34 3.82
C VAL A 127 7.96 -14.97 2.72
N ARG A 128 6.76 -15.44 3.07
CA ARG A 128 5.86 -16.11 2.11
C ARG A 128 4.67 -15.27 1.68
N ILE A 129 4.31 -14.23 2.43
CA ILE A 129 3.15 -13.39 2.16
C ILE A 129 3.62 -11.96 1.94
N CYS A 130 3.21 -11.38 0.82
CA CYS A 130 3.43 -9.98 0.50
C CYS A 130 2.08 -9.29 0.27
N PHE A 131 1.81 -8.21 1.00
CA PHE A 131 0.71 -7.31 0.71
C PHE A 131 1.20 -6.17 -0.18
N PHE A 132 0.48 -5.90 -1.26
CA PHE A 132 0.77 -4.84 -2.20
C PHE A 132 -0.50 -4.07 -2.60
N GLY A 133 -0.35 -2.91 -3.24
CA GLY A 133 -1.44 -2.04 -3.64
C GLY A 133 -1.23 -1.49 -5.06
N HIS A 134 -1.32 -0.17 -5.18
CA HIS A 134 -1.06 0.64 -6.38
C HIS A 134 -2.03 0.44 -7.57
N SER A 135 -2.42 -0.79 -7.91
CA SER A 135 -3.28 -1.06 -9.07
C SER A 135 -4.77 -0.75 -8.85
N HIS A 136 -5.18 -0.50 -7.61
CA HIS A 136 -6.57 -0.25 -7.20
C HIS A 136 -7.53 -1.41 -7.56
N ARG A 137 -7.00 -2.63 -7.69
CA ARG A 137 -7.74 -3.82 -8.09
C ARG A 137 -7.44 -4.98 -7.15
N PRO A 138 -8.40 -5.36 -6.28
CA PRO A 138 -8.21 -6.48 -5.37
C PRO A 138 -7.91 -7.77 -6.13
N VAL A 139 -6.84 -8.46 -5.72
CA VAL A 139 -6.41 -9.72 -6.36
C VAL A 139 -5.54 -10.54 -5.42
N LEU A 140 -5.71 -11.86 -5.46
CA LEU A 140 -4.88 -12.82 -4.75
C LEU A 140 -4.12 -13.70 -5.74
N HIS A 141 -2.80 -13.55 -5.77
CA HIS A 141 -1.88 -14.40 -6.52
C HIS A 141 -1.21 -15.40 -5.59
N SER A 142 -1.06 -16.64 -6.06
CA SER A 142 -0.27 -17.68 -5.38
C SER A 142 0.75 -18.25 -6.35
N TYR A 143 1.86 -18.84 -5.88
CA TYR A 143 2.81 -19.47 -6.79
C TYR A 143 2.20 -20.65 -7.59
N ASP A 144 1.38 -21.47 -6.95
CA ASP A 144 0.90 -22.73 -7.54
C ASP A 144 -0.37 -22.59 -8.40
N THR A 145 -1.11 -21.48 -8.26
CA THR A 145 -2.38 -21.26 -8.98
C THR A 145 -2.50 -19.81 -9.47
N GLU A 146 -2.94 -19.65 -10.73
CA GLU A 146 -2.94 -18.36 -11.46
C GLU A 146 -3.71 -17.25 -10.73
N VAL A 147 -4.88 -17.53 -10.16
CA VAL A 147 -5.67 -16.57 -9.38
C VAL A 147 -6.49 -17.35 -8.35
N VAL A 148 -6.33 -17.05 -7.06
CA VAL A 148 -7.11 -17.71 -5.99
C VAL A 148 -8.46 -17.02 -5.77
N GLY A 149 -8.60 -15.75 -6.18
CA GLY A 149 -9.85 -14.98 -6.15
C GLY A 149 -9.71 -13.57 -6.72
N GLN A 150 -10.84 -13.00 -7.15
CA GLN A 150 -11.00 -11.56 -7.45
C GLN A 150 -12.15 -11.06 -6.57
N GLY A 151 -11.86 -10.26 -5.55
CA GLY A 151 -12.87 -9.70 -4.65
C GLY A 151 -12.59 -9.96 -3.16
N LEU A 152 -13.57 -9.62 -2.32
CA LEU A 152 -13.47 -9.59 -0.85
C LEU A 152 -13.85 -10.93 -0.20
N GLU A 153 -13.61 -12.06 -0.87
CA GLU A 153 -13.95 -13.37 -0.35
C GLU A 153 -12.95 -13.85 0.71
N ARG A 154 -13.42 -14.68 1.65
CA ARG A 154 -12.55 -15.27 2.65
C ARG A 154 -11.79 -16.44 2.04
N HIS A 155 -10.47 -16.31 1.94
CA HIS A 155 -9.59 -17.37 1.44
C HIS A 155 -8.83 -18.05 2.58
N GLN A 156 -8.71 -19.38 2.53
CA GLN A 156 -7.81 -20.14 3.39
C GLN A 156 -6.48 -20.34 2.66
N LEU A 157 -5.41 -19.78 3.22
CA LEU A 157 -4.07 -19.87 2.65
C LEU A 157 -3.40 -21.20 3.08
N LYS A 158 -2.65 -21.80 2.15
CA LYS A 158 -1.73 -22.90 2.44
C LYS A 158 -0.45 -22.35 3.06
N THR A 159 0.29 -23.15 3.82
CA THR A 159 1.50 -22.69 4.51
C THR A 159 2.79 -22.93 3.74
N ASP A 160 2.73 -23.68 2.64
CA ASP A 160 3.86 -24.21 1.87
C ASP A 160 4.08 -23.49 0.53
N THR A 161 3.43 -22.36 0.31
CA THR A 161 3.50 -21.59 -0.95
C THR A 161 3.64 -20.08 -0.70
N TYR A 162 3.87 -19.33 -1.77
CA TYR A 162 4.00 -17.87 -1.73
C TYR A 162 2.72 -17.19 -2.18
N TYR A 163 2.42 -16.04 -1.57
CA TYR A 163 1.24 -15.23 -1.85
C TYR A 163 1.61 -13.76 -2.06
N LEU A 164 1.03 -13.17 -3.09
CA LEU A 164 0.96 -11.72 -3.27
C LEU A 164 -0.52 -11.31 -3.23
N ILE A 165 -0.86 -10.41 -2.32
CA ILE A 165 -2.24 -10.06 -2.00
C ILE A 165 -2.42 -8.56 -2.16
N ASN A 166 -3.31 -8.17 -3.06
CA ASN A 166 -3.81 -6.80 -3.19
C ASN A 166 -5.21 -6.74 -2.57
N PRO A 167 -5.38 -6.05 -1.43
CA PRO A 167 -6.64 -5.99 -0.72
C PRO A 167 -7.74 -5.20 -1.44
#